data_AF-A0A8S4D004-F1
#
_entry.id   AF-A0A8S4D004-F1
#
_cell.length_a   1.000
_cell.length_b   1.000
_cell.length_c   1.000
_cell.angle_alpha   90.00
_cell.angle_beta   90.00
_cell.angle_gamma   90.00
#
_symmetry.space_group_name_H-M   'P 1'
#
loop_
_entity.id
_entity.type
_entity.pdbx_description
1 polymer ?
#
loop_
_entity_poly.entity_id
_entity_poly.type
_entity_poly.pdbx_seq_one_letter_code
_entity_poly.pdbx_strand_id
1 'polypeptide(L)'
;MEEQLKALKAQRGYAKVVNQTMSALTNLQVNVDDKDPFLLGILQRKLDTYSWRSYQLERNLENDPTVQDFLSYLERRALALENTDHSETATSGKRQPASLTKSKVTLATTTNSTMECLYCVAAA
;
A
#
# COMPACT_ATOMS: atom_id res chain seq x y z
N MET A 1 17.06 -7.75 0.90
CA MET A 1 17.54 -6.53 1.60
C MET A 1 17.96 -5.44 0.59
N GLU A 2 18.93 -5.67 -0.30
CA GLU A 2 19.42 -4.63 -1.23
C GLU A 2 18.34 -4.06 -2.17
N GLU A 3 17.45 -4.92 -2.68
CA GLU A 3 16.38 -4.51 -3.59
C GLU A 3 15.33 -3.61 -2.90
N GLN A 4 15.00 -3.89 -1.63
CA GLN A 4 14.08 -3.09 -0.83
C GLN A 4 14.70 -1.74 -0.45
N LEU A 5 15.97 -1.71 -0.08
CA LEU A 5 16.69 -0.46 0.18
C LEU A 5 16.76 0.43 -1.07
N LYS A 6 16.95 -0.17 -2.25
CA LYS A 6 16.92 0.54 -3.54
C LYS A 6 15.52 1.12 -3.81
N ALA A 7 14.47 0.34 -3.59
CA ALA A 7 13.09 0.79 -3.76
C ALA A 7 12.74 1.95 -2.81
N LEU A 8 13.12 1.85 -1.53
CA LEU A 8 12.91 2.90 -0.53
C LEU A 8 13.62 4.20 -0.91
N LYS A 9 14.90 4.13 -1.31
CA LYS A 9 15.67 5.30 -1.77
C LYS A 9 15.06 5.93 -3.01
N ALA A 10 14.61 5.11 -3.97
CA ALA A 10 13.95 5.59 -5.17
C ALA A 10 12.64 6.32 -4.84
N GLN A 11 11.84 5.76 -3.94
CA GLN A 11 10.54 6.32 -3.55
C GLN A 11 10.68 7.66 -2.82
N ARG A 12 11.61 7.76 -1.85
CA ARG A 12 11.90 9.03 -1.16
C ARG A 12 12.51 10.07 -2.09
N GLY A 13 13.43 9.64 -2.97
CA GLY A 13 14.04 10.52 -3.96
C GLY A 13 12.99 11.12 -4.90
N TYR A 14 12.04 10.31 -5.34
CA TYR A 14 10.94 10.74 -6.19
C TYR A 14 10.02 11.74 -5.48
N ALA A 15 9.52 11.42 -4.28
CA ALA A 15 8.68 12.33 -3.50
C ALA A 15 9.35 13.68 -3.24
N LYS A 16 10.67 13.68 -2.95
CA LYS A 16 11.45 14.90 -2.74
C LYS A 16 11.47 15.79 -3.99
N VAL A 17 11.72 15.22 -5.17
CA VAL A 17 11.76 15.97 -6.43
C VAL A 17 10.39 16.58 -6.74
N VAL A 18 9.31 15.83 -6.52
CA VAL A 18 7.94 16.33 -6.70
C VAL A 18 7.67 17.51 -5.76
N ASN A 19 7.95 17.35 -4.45
CA ASN A 19 7.80 18.43 -3.46
C ASN A 19 8.58 19.70 -3.84
N GLN A 20 9.86 19.55 -4.22
CA GLN A 20 10.68 20.68 -4.66
C GLN A 20 10.10 21.38 -5.89
N THR A 21 9.57 20.61 -6.84
CA THR A 21 8.95 21.14 -8.06
C THR A 21 7.67 21.89 -7.71
N MET A 22 6.83 21.34 -6.83
CA MET A 22 5.60 22.00 -6.36
C MET A 22 5.92 23.32 -5.67
N SER A 23 6.90 23.34 -4.75
CA SER A 23 7.35 24.58 -4.10
C SER A 23 7.88 25.61 -5.09
N ALA A 24 8.64 25.18 -6.12
CA ALA A 24 9.12 26.06 -7.16
C ALA A 24 7.98 26.68 -8.00
N LEU A 25 6.95 25.88 -8.33
CA LEU A 25 5.77 26.35 -9.05
C LEU A 25 4.96 27.37 -8.23
N THR A 26 4.81 27.13 -6.93
CA THR A 26 4.17 28.07 -6.00
C THR A 26 4.94 29.39 -5.91
N ASN A 27 6.26 29.34 -5.81
CA ASN A 27 7.11 30.54 -5.76
C ASN A 27 7.04 31.37 -7.04
N LEU A 28 6.81 30.74 -8.19
CA LEU A 28 6.61 31.41 -9.48
C LEU A 28 5.20 32.00 -9.65
N GLN A 29 4.35 31.91 -8.62
CA GLN A 29 2.95 32.36 -8.64
C GLN A 29 2.17 31.83 -9.86
N VAL A 30 2.56 30.65 -10.34
CA VAL A 30 1.82 29.98 -11.40
C VAL A 30 0.47 29.60 -10.80
N ASN A 31 -0.63 29.95 -11.45
CA ASN A 31 -1.96 29.61 -10.95
C ASN A 31 -2.12 28.08 -10.96
N VAL A 32 -2.12 27.43 -9.78
CA VAL A 32 -2.08 25.95 -9.61
C VAL A 32 -3.44 25.36 -9.21
N ASP A 33 -4.47 26.19 -9.05
CA ASP A 33 -5.69 25.84 -8.31
C ASP A 33 -6.45 24.62 -8.87
N ASP A 34 -6.27 24.28 -10.16
CA ASP A 34 -6.90 23.13 -10.82
C ASP A 34 -5.92 22.10 -11.42
N LYS A 35 -4.64 22.11 -11.02
CA LYS A 35 -3.63 21.27 -11.68
C LYS A 35 -3.53 19.84 -11.17
N ASP A 36 -4.13 19.54 -10.02
CA ASP A 36 -4.01 18.24 -9.38
C ASP A 36 -4.37 17.06 -10.30
N PRO A 37 -5.49 17.07 -11.06
CA PRO A 37 -5.82 15.98 -11.98
C PRO A 37 -4.74 15.73 -13.05
N PHE A 38 -4.17 16.82 -13.60
CA PHE A 38 -3.14 16.74 -14.64
C PHE A 38 -1.79 16.31 -14.08
N LEU A 39 -1.38 16.92 -12.97
CA LEU A 39 -0.14 16.60 -12.29
C LEU A 39 -0.15 15.16 -11.81
N LEU A 40 -1.23 14.71 -11.18
CA LEU A 40 -1.38 13.32 -10.77
C LEU A 40 -1.30 12.36 -11.96
N GLY A 41 -1.91 12.69 -13.10
CA GLY A 41 -1.79 11.88 -14.31
C GLY A 41 -0.34 11.73 -14.81
N ILE A 42 0.47 12.78 -14.69
CA ILE A 42 1.90 12.73 -15.05
C ILE A 42 2.70 11.96 -14.00
N LEU A 43 2.47 12.25 -12.72
CA LEU A 43 3.23 11.70 -11.60
C LEU A 43 3.00 10.19 -11.47
N GLN A 44 1.74 9.75 -11.57
CA GLN A 44 1.40 8.33 -11.48
C GLN A 44 2.03 7.49 -12.59
N ARG A 45 2.24 8.04 -13.80
CA ARG A 45 2.92 7.34 -14.90
C ARG A 45 4.40 7.07 -14.63
N LYS A 46 5.00 7.73 -13.65
CA LYS A 46 6.39 7.50 -13.24
C LYS A 46 6.53 6.43 -12.16
N LEU A 47 5.41 5.97 -11.58
CA LEU A 47 5.41 4.83 -10.68
C LEU A 47 5.60 3.53 -11.46
N ASP A 48 6.27 2.59 -10.83
CA ASP A 48 6.27 1.20 -11.28
C ASP A 48 4.87 0.59 -11.11
N THR A 49 4.60 -0.49 -11.83
CA THR A 49 3.29 -1.14 -11.86
C THR A 49 2.80 -1.55 -10.47
N TYR A 50 3.70 -1.96 -9.58
CA TYR A 50 3.33 -2.40 -8.23
C TYR A 50 2.94 -1.20 -7.36
N SER A 51 3.76 -0.15 -7.33
CA SER A 51 3.44 1.08 -6.59
C SER A 51 2.22 1.81 -7.13
N TRP A 52 2.00 1.78 -8.45
CA TRP A 52 0.80 2.35 -9.06
C TRP A 52 -0.46 1.62 -8.57
N ARG A 53 -0.48 0.28 -8.61
CA ARG A 53 -1.62 -0.51 -8.12
C ARG A 53 -1.91 -0.27 -6.64
N SER A 54 -0.87 -0.26 -5.81
CA SER A 54 -1.03 -0.01 -4.37
C SER A 54 -1.62 1.36 -4.09
N TYR A 55 -1.20 2.40 -4.84
CA TYR A 55 -1.80 3.73 -4.73
C TYR A 55 -3.29 3.72 -5.07
N GLN A 56 -3.70 3.03 -6.15
CA GLN A 56 -5.12 2.96 -6.53
C GLN A 56 -5.98 2.24 -5.48
N LEU A 57 -5.41 1.32 -4.70
CA LEU A 57 -6.10 0.59 -3.64
C LEU A 57 -6.24 1.40 -2.35
N GLU A 58 -5.24 2.23 -2.02
CA GLU A 58 -5.19 2.99 -0.76
C GLU A 58 -5.83 4.38 -0.85
N ARG A 59 -6.01 4.93 -2.07
CA ARG A 59 -6.55 6.28 -2.24
C ARG A 59 -7.99 6.38 -1.76
N ASN A 60 -8.34 7.56 -1.25
CA ASN A 60 -9.74 7.89 -0.99
C ASN A 60 -10.49 8.04 -2.33
N LEU A 61 -11.64 7.39 -2.44
CA LEU A 61 -12.51 7.44 -3.63
C LEU A 61 -13.67 8.45 -3.47
N GLU A 62 -13.86 8.98 -2.27
CA GLU A 62 -14.95 9.92 -1.95
C GLU A 62 -14.59 11.37 -2.31
N ASN A 63 -13.30 11.70 -2.35
CA ASN A 63 -12.78 13.03 -2.63
C ASN A 63 -11.88 13.01 -3.86
N ASP A 64 -11.77 14.15 -4.54
CA ASP A 64 -10.80 14.33 -5.61
C ASP A 64 -9.38 14.20 -5.07
N PRO A 65 -8.52 13.35 -5.69
CA PRO A 65 -7.17 13.15 -5.21
C PRO A 65 -6.34 14.40 -5.45
N THR A 66 -5.54 14.78 -4.44
CA THR A 66 -4.60 15.90 -4.56
C THR A 66 -3.16 15.41 -4.75
N VAL A 67 -2.28 16.27 -5.25
CA VAL A 67 -0.83 15.98 -5.26
C VAL A 67 -0.29 15.76 -3.84
N GLN A 68 -0.87 16.43 -2.84
CA GLN A 68 -0.49 16.27 -1.44
C GLN A 68 -0.84 14.88 -0.89
N ASP A 69 -2.01 14.34 -1.24
CA ASP A 69 -2.42 12.98 -0.87
C ASP A 69 -1.48 11.94 -1.48
N PHE A 70 -1.10 12.16 -2.74
CA PHE A 70 -0.14 11.31 -3.44
C PHE A 70 1.24 11.30 -2.78
N LEU A 71 1.75 12.47 -2.39
CA LEU A 71 3.01 12.59 -1.66
C LEU A 71 2.95 11.90 -0.30
N SER A 72 1.83 12.08 0.41
CA SER A 72 1.58 11.45 1.70
C SER A 72 1.54 9.92 1.58
N TYR A 73 0.94 9.39 0.51
CA TYR A 73 1.01 7.97 0.18
C TYR A 73 2.47 7.49 -0.02
N LEU A 74 3.27 8.23 -0.79
CA LEU A 74 4.66 7.86 -1.04
C LEU A 74 5.49 7.83 0.26
N GLU A 75 5.25 8.75 1.17
CA GLU A 75 5.90 8.79 2.48
C GLU A 75 5.47 7.62 3.37
N ARG A 76 4.16 7.36 3.50
CA ARG A 76 3.64 6.22 4.28
C ARG A 76 4.20 4.90 3.81
N ARG A 77 4.27 4.70 2.50
CA ARG A 77 4.81 3.47 1.93
C ARG A 77 6.33 3.36 2.07
N ALA A 78 7.07 4.47 1.98
CA ALA A 78 8.50 4.46 2.28
C ALA A 78 8.77 4.11 3.77
N LEU A 79 7.92 4.58 4.70
CA LEU A 79 7.98 4.19 6.11
C LEU A 79 7.61 2.72 6.32
N ALA A 80 6.62 2.19 5.61
CA ALA A 80 6.26 0.77 5.69
C ALA A 80 7.44 -0.13 5.26
N LEU A 81 8.16 0.25 4.20
CA LEU A 81 9.35 -0.46 3.72
C LEU A 81 10.55 -0.36 4.67
N GLU A 82 10.61 0.68 5.51
CA GLU A 82 11.65 0.81 6.55
C GLU A 82 11.36 -0.12 7.74
N ASN A 83 10.08 -0.28 8.09
CA ASN A 83 9.67 -1.08 9.24
C ASN A 83 9.66 -2.60 8.96
N THR A 84 9.72 -3.04 7.69
CA THR A 84 9.79 -4.46 7.35
C THR A 84 11.13 -5.11 7.74
N ASP A 85 12.20 -4.33 7.96
CA ASP A 85 13.51 -4.83 8.37
C ASP A 85 13.55 -5.36 9.82
N HIS A 86 12.53 -5.08 10.65
CA HIS A 86 12.49 -5.48 12.06
C HIS A 86 11.64 -6.73 12.37
N SER A 87 11.04 -7.37 11.37
CA SER A 87 10.08 -8.47 11.60
C SER A 87 10.67 -9.89 11.54
N GLU A 88 11.95 -10.08 11.24
CA GLU A 88 12.55 -11.42 11.14
C GLU A 88 13.22 -11.92 12.43
N THR A 89 13.28 -11.11 13.50
CA THR A 89 13.88 -11.51 14.80
C THR A 89 13.02 -11.27 16.03
N ALA A 90 11.73 -10.98 15.90
CA ALA A 90 10.80 -10.96 17.03
C ALA A 90 10.18 -12.35 17.25
N THR A 91 10.88 -13.16 18.05
CA THR A 91 10.34 -14.32 18.75
C THR A 91 9.02 -14.02 19.46
N SER A 92 8.07 -14.95 19.31
CA SER A 92 7.11 -15.41 20.33
C SER A 92 6.91 -14.57 21.61
N GLY A 93 5.67 -14.08 21.81
CA GLY A 93 5.09 -13.67 23.11
C GLY A 93 4.88 -12.15 23.26
N LYS A 94 3.70 -11.60 23.62
CA LYS A 94 2.57 -12.09 24.42
C LYS A 94 1.26 -11.48 23.90
N ARG A 95 0.30 -12.32 23.51
CA ARG A 95 -1.13 -11.99 23.60
C ARG A 95 -1.50 -11.89 25.08
N GLN A 96 -2.15 -10.81 25.49
CA GLN A 96 -2.85 -10.77 26.78
C GLN A 96 -3.91 -11.89 26.84
N PRO A 97 -4.09 -12.56 28.00
CA PRO A 97 -5.10 -13.59 28.15
C PRO A 97 -6.48 -12.93 28.30
N ALA A 98 -7.29 -12.97 27.25
CA ALA A 98 -8.72 -12.81 27.41
C ALA A 98 -9.28 -14.06 28.10
N SER A 99 -10.07 -13.81 29.14
CA SER A 99 -10.67 -14.78 30.05
C SER A 99 -11.40 -15.94 29.35
N LEU A 100 -11.39 -17.10 30.02
CA LEU A 100 -11.98 -18.37 29.61
C LEU A 100 -13.48 -18.28 29.28
N THR A 101 -13.84 -18.62 28.05
CA THR A 101 -14.89 -19.63 27.77
C THR A 101 -14.43 -20.50 26.61
N LYS A 102 -14.16 -21.79 26.90
CA LYS A 102 -13.71 -22.77 25.89
C LYS A 102 -14.90 -23.16 25.00
N SER A 103 -15.10 -22.46 23.89
CA SER A 103 -15.85 -23.04 22.76
C SER A 103 -14.90 -23.92 21.95
N LYS A 104 -14.99 -25.24 22.17
CA LYS A 104 -14.37 -26.23 21.29
C LYS A 104 -15.12 -26.21 19.96
N VAL A 105 -14.48 -25.71 18.92
CA VAL A 105 -14.95 -25.91 17.54
C VAL A 105 -14.42 -27.27 17.08
N THR A 106 -15.28 -28.27 17.11
CA THR A 106 -15.02 -29.60 16.57
C THR A 106 -15.26 -29.53 15.06
N LEU A 107 -14.23 -29.84 14.25
CA LEU A 107 -14.37 -29.98 12.80
C LEU A 107 -15.22 -31.22 12.52
N ALA A 108 -16.50 -31.02 12.20
CA ALA A 108 -17.38 -32.09 11.76
C ALA A 108 -17.12 -32.40 10.28
N THR A 109 -16.20 -33.31 10.00
CA THR A 109 -16.14 -33.98 8.70
C THR A 109 -17.36 -34.89 8.60
N THR A 110 -18.35 -34.48 7.81
CA THR A 110 -19.38 -35.39 7.32
C THR A 110 -18.88 -36.00 6.01
N THR A 111 -18.55 -37.27 6.06
CA THR A 111 -18.35 -38.09 4.88
C THR A 111 -19.69 -38.25 4.16
N ASN A 112 -19.69 -37.96 2.86
CA ASN A 112 -20.78 -38.11 1.88
C ASN A 112 -21.62 -36.85 1.61
N SER A 113 -21.06 -35.95 0.81
CA SER A 113 -21.79 -35.36 -0.32
C SER A 113 -20.76 -34.88 -1.35
N THR A 114 -20.87 -35.38 -2.57
CA THR A 114 -20.06 -34.98 -3.72
C THR A 114 -20.34 -33.52 -4.07
N MET A 115 -19.61 -32.61 -3.44
CA MET A 115 -19.52 -31.21 -3.86
C MET A 115 -18.15 -31.00 -4.49
N GLU A 116 -18.05 -31.35 -5.77
CA GLU A 116 -16.92 -30.95 -6.59
C GLU A 116 -16.96 -29.43 -6.77
N CYS A 117 -15.90 -28.76 -6.38
CA CYS A 117 -15.74 -27.33 -6.63
C CYS A 117 -15.53 -27.11 -8.12
N LEU A 118 -16.49 -26.45 -8.78
CA LEU A 118 -16.46 -26.11 -10.21
C LEU A 118 -15.17 -25.37 -10.64
N TYR A 119 -14.51 -24.65 -9.73
CA TYR A 119 -13.25 -23.94 -10.03
C TYR A 119 -11.99 -24.80 -9.87
N CYS A 120 -12.05 -25.87 -9.08
CA CYS A 120 -10.89 -26.74 -8.85
C CYS A 120 -10.69 -27.74 -9.99
N VAL A 121 -11.73 -28.09 -10.74
CA VAL A 121 -11.65 -29.00 -11.89
C VAL A 121 -11.09 -28.30 -13.14
N ALA A 122 -11.32 -27.00 -13.30
CA ALA A 122 -10.89 -26.25 -14.49
C ALA A 122 -9.39 -25.87 -14.49
N ALA A 123 -8.65 -26.18 -13.42
CA ALA A 123 -7.24 -25.84 -13.25
C ALA A 123 -6.31 -27.05 -13.20
N ALA A 124 -6.81 -28.25 -13.55
CA ALA A 124 -6.05 -29.50 -13.62
C ALA A 124 -5.82 -29.93 -15.07
#